data_AF-A0A285TXY6-F1
#
_entry.id   AF-A0A285TXY6-F1
#
_cell.length_a   1.000
_cell.length_b   1.000
_cell.length_c   1.000
_cell.angle_alpha   90.00
_cell.angle_beta   90.00
_cell.angle_gamma   90.00
#
_symmetry.space_group_name_H-M   'P 1'
#
loop_
_entity.id
_entity.type
_entity.pdbx_description
1 polymer ?
#
loop_
_entity_poly.entity_id
_entity_poly.type
_entity_poly.pdbx_seq_one_letter_code
_entity_poly.pdbx_strand_id
1 'polypeptide(L)'
;MHCLLPAVLAIAFVAGILAAGMNYVSPIAFARSEMRVILATGFSALSQGIAAYKVAIRDVPIAKPDGTLPNDLISGYVTAPRNLDGMAWSYGTQPRTWVCSFGSVTENQWKGIVAFLEGDSTGRVGMSTSSCADFNPDGSPKTSPETPVTFPTTVFVNFAI
;
A
#
# COMPACT_ATOMS: atom_id res chain seq x y z
N MET A 1 54.73 -21.87 3.87
CA MET A 1 53.65 -21.87 4.90
C MET A 1 53.30 -20.48 5.45
N HIS A 2 53.85 -19.36 4.94
CA HIS A 2 53.63 -18.01 5.50
C HIS A 2 52.44 -17.23 4.88
N CYS A 3 51.80 -17.75 3.82
CA CYS A 3 50.67 -17.08 3.15
C CYS A 3 49.29 -17.64 3.52
N LEU A 4 49.20 -18.70 4.31
CA LEU A 4 47.93 -19.33 4.68
C LEU A 4 47.19 -18.54 5.76
N LEU A 5 47.91 -18.04 6.77
CA LEU A 5 47.32 -17.30 7.89
C LEU A 5 46.62 -16.00 7.45
N PRO A 6 47.23 -15.14 6.58
CA PRO A 6 46.59 -13.93 6.10
C PRO A 6 45.38 -14.22 5.21
N ALA A 7 45.43 -15.29 4.41
CA ALA A 7 44.34 -15.68 3.53
C ALA A 7 43.10 -16.13 4.31
N VAL A 8 43.28 -16.92 5.37
CA VAL A 8 42.18 -17.36 6.24
C VAL A 8 41.56 -16.17 7.00
N LEU A 9 42.38 -15.24 7.48
CA LEU A 9 41.90 -14.01 8.12
C LEU A 9 41.11 -13.12 7.16
N ALA A 10 41.58 -12.97 5.91
CA ALA A 10 40.87 -12.20 4.90
C ALA A 10 39.50 -12.82 4.56
N ILE A 11 39.43 -14.15 4.42
CA ILE A 11 38.17 -14.86 4.16
C ILE A 11 37.21 -14.71 5.35
N ALA A 12 37.69 -14.86 6.58
CA ALA A 12 36.87 -14.69 7.78
C ALA A 12 36.32 -13.25 7.92
N PHE A 13 37.13 -12.25 7.58
CA PHE A 13 36.73 -10.85 7.64
C PHE A 13 35.65 -10.52 6.59
N VAL A 14 35.83 -11.00 5.35
CA VAL A 14 34.84 -10.83 4.28
C VAL A 14 33.53 -11.58 4.62
N ALA A 15 33.62 -12.79 5.18
CA ALA A 15 32.45 -13.54 5.63
C ALA A 15 31.70 -12.81 6.76
N GLY A 16 32.43 -12.19 7.71
CA GLY A 16 31.85 -11.37 8.77
C GLY A 16 31.13 -10.13 8.24
N ILE A 17 31.71 -9.43 7.27
CA ILE A 17 31.09 -8.26 6.63
C ILE A 17 29.85 -8.66 5.83
N LEU A 18 29.90 -9.77 5.08
CA LEU A 18 28.76 -10.26 4.32
C LEU A 18 27.63 -10.73 5.26
N ALA A 19 27.94 -11.46 6.32
CA ALA A 19 26.96 -11.88 7.32
C ALA A 19 26.34 -10.69 8.07
N ALA A 20 27.13 -9.66 8.40
CA ALA A 20 26.64 -8.42 8.99
C ALA A 20 25.77 -7.62 8.01
N GLY A 21 26.17 -7.54 6.74
CA GLY A 21 25.42 -6.86 5.67
C GLY A 21 24.09 -7.54 5.34
N MET A 22 24.04 -8.88 5.34
CA MET A 22 22.81 -9.65 5.18
C MET A 22 21.83 -9.46 6.34
N ASN A 23 22.34 -9.26 7.56
CA ASN A 23 21.50 -8.89 8.71
C ASN A 23 21.06 -7.40 8.67
N TYR A 24 21.78 -6.56 7.93
CA TYR A 24 21.46 -5.13 7.79
C TYR A 24 20.29 -4.88 6.84
N VAL A 25 20.13 -5.72 5.81
CA VAL A 25 18.91 -5.74 4.99
C VAL A 25 17.86 -6.55 5.72
N SER A 26 17.28 -5.95 6.77
CA SER A 26 16.21 -6.57 7.55
C SER A 26 15.10 -7.04 6.60
N PRO A 27 14.72 -8.33 6.59
CA PRO A 27 13.59 -8.82 5.79
C PRO A 27 12.30 -8.01 6.03
N ILE A 28 12.19 -7.43 7.24
CA ILE A 28 11.10 -6.55 7.65
C ILE A 28 11.15 -5.22 6.88
N ALA A 29 12.34 -4.66 6.64
CA ALA A 29 12.50 -3.45 5.83
C ALA A 29 12.13 -3.69 4.36
N PHE A 30 12.51 -4.86 3.81
CA PHE A 30 12.15 -5.24 2.45
C PHE A 30 10.63 -5.40 2.30
N ALA A 31 9.98 -6.14 3.20
CA ALA A 31 8.53 -6.35 3.19
C ALA A 31 7.75 -5.03 3.37
N ARG A 32 8.22 -4.12 4.24
CA ARG A 32 7.65 -2.77 4.37
C ARG A 32 7.79 -1.96 3.08
N SER A 33 8.94 -2.04 2.41
CA SER A 33 9.16 -1.34 1.14
C SER A 33 8.25 -1.87 0.04
N GLU A 34 8.06 -3.19 -0.03
CA GLU A 34 7.20 -3.83 -1.02
C GLU A 34 5.74 -3.41 -0.86
N MET A 35 5.22 -3.43 0.37
CA MET A 35 3.85 -3.00 0.66
C MET A 35 3.63 -1.53 0.30
N ARG A 36 4.60 -0.67 0.64
CA ARG A 36 4.58 0.74 0.28
C ARG A 36 4.52 0.92 -1.23
N VAL A 37 5.34 0.19 -1.97
CA VAL A 37 5.37 0.25 -3.45
C VAL A 37 4.05 -0.24 -4.04
N ILE A 38 3.51 -1.36 -3.56
CA ILE A 38 2.23 -1.91 -4.05
C ILE A 38 1.09 -0.89 -3.85
N LEU A 39 0.96 -0.32 -2.65
CA LEU A 39 -0.09 0.66 -2.38
C LEU A 39 0.11 1.95 -3.17
N ALA A 40 1.33 2.50 -3.19
CA ALA A 40 1.62 3.74 -3.91
C ALA A 40 1.38 3.62 -5.42
N THR A 41 1.89 2.53 -6.02
CA THR A 41 1.66 2.26 -7.45
C THR A 41 0.19 1.93 -7.73
N GLY A 42 -0.47 1.22 -6.82
CA GLY A 42 -1.89 0.90 -6.92
C GLY A 42 -2.78 2.15 -6.94
N PHE A 43 -2.62 3.03 -5.95
CA PHE A 43 -3.34 4.31 -5.90
C PHE A 43 -2.97 5.23 -7.06
N SER A 44 -1.70 5.28 -7.47
CA SER A 44 -1.28 6.09 -8.62
C SER A 44 -1.92 5.60 -9.92
N ALA A 45 -1.88 4.30 -10.21
CA ALA A 45 -2.48 3.74 -11.42
C ALA A 45 -3.99 3.96 -11.47
N LEU A 46 -4.69 3.69 -10.35
CA LEU A 46 -6.14 3.86 -10.27
C LEU A 46 -6.57 5.32 -10.34
N SER A 47 -5.84 6.23 -9.69
CA SER A 47 -6.13 7.67 -9.76
C SER A 47 -5.89 8.25 -11.16
N GLN A 48 -4.82 7.82 -11.85
CA GLN A 48 -4.56 8.19 -13.24
C GLN A 48 -5.62 7.63 -14.18
N GLY A 49 -6.05 6.38 -13.98
CA GLY A 49 -7.14 5.77 -14.73
C GLY A 49 -8.46 6.52 -14.59
N ILE A 50 -8.80 6.91 -13.37
CA ILE A 50 -9.99 7.71 -13.09
C ILE A 50 -9.87 9.11 -13.71
N ALA A 51 -8.68 9.72 -13.66
CA ALA A 51 -8.44 11.01 -14.33
C ALA A 51 -8.61 10.88 -15.85
N ALA A 52 -8.05 9.84 -16.47
CA ALA A 52 -8.19 9.57 -17.90
C ALA A 52 -9.66 9.36 -18.30
N TYR A 53 -10.42 8.59 -17.51
CA TYR A 53 -11.85 8.43 -17.70
C TYR A 53 -12.59 9.77 -17.66
N LYS A 54 -12.33 10.60 -16.64
CA LYS A 54 -12.93 11.94 -16.51
C LYS A 54 -12.65 12.83 -17.72
N VAL A 55 -11.44 12.75 -18.28
CA VAL A 55 -11.07 13.52 -19.48
C VAL A 55 -11.81 13.03 -20.73
N ALA A 56 -11.93 11.71 -20.91
CA ALA A 56 -12.53 11.12 -22.10
C ALA A 56 -14.06 11.18 -22.10
N ILE A 57 -14.69 10.84 -20.97
CA ILE A 57 -16.15 10.72 -20.84
C ILE A 57 -16.79 12.02 -20.32
N ARG A 58 -16.00 12.92 -19.73
CA ARG A 58 -16.48 14.15 -19.04
C ARG A 58 -17.42 13.87 -17.87
N ASP A 59 -17.32 12.67 -17.28
CA ASP A 59 -18.07 12.25 -16.11
C ASP A 59 -17.19 11.38 -15.19
N VAL A 60 -17.68 11.03 -14.00
CA VAL A 60 -17.02 10.12 -13.06
C VAL A 60 -17.51 8.68 -13.26
N PRO A 61 -16.65 7.66 -13.12
CA PRO A 61 -17.11 6.26 -13.16
C PRO A 61 -18.22 6.03 -12.13
N ILE A 62 -19.26 5.32 -12.53
CA ILE A 62 -20.40 5.01 -11.65
C ILE A 62 -19.93 3.97 -10.64
N ALA A 63 -19.98 4.33 -9.35
CA ALA A 63 -19.63 3.40 -8.28
C ALA A 63 -20.61 2.22 -8.27
N LYS A 64 -20.08 1.00 -8.20
CA LYS A 64 -20.94 -0.18 -8.06
C LYS A 64 -21.47 -0.29 -6.62
N PRO A 65 -22.69 -0.82 -6.43
CA PRO A 65 -23.27 -0.99 -5.09
C PRO A 65 -22.44 -1.91 -4.17
N ASP A 66 -21.69 -2.85 -4.74
CA ASP A 66 -20.81 -3.77 -4.03
C ASP A 66 -19.44 -3.15 -3.71
N GLY A 67 -19.22 -1.88 -4.08
CA GLY A 67 -17.98 -1.15 -3.88
C GLY A 67 -16.83 -1.64 -4.76
N THR A 68 -17.03 -2.61 -5.67
CA THR A 68 -15.95 -3.09 -6.53
C THR A 68 -15.58 -2.07 -7.59
N LEU A 69 -14.38 -2.20 -8.16
CA LEU A 69 -13.95 -1.34 -9.26
C LEU A 69 -14.96 -1.42 -10.43
N PRO A 70 -15.41 -0.28 -10.97
CA PRO A 70 -16.34 -0.24 -12.10
C PRO A 70 -15.74 -0.94 -13.34
N ASN A 71 -16.55 -1.71 -14.07
CA ASN A 71 -16.06 -2.46 -15.24
C ASN A 71 -15.66 -1.54 -16.39
N ASP A 72 -16.33 -0.40 -16.53
CA ASP A 72 -16.05 0.67 -17.48
C ASP A 72 -14.72 1.38 -17.21
N LEU A 73 -14.31 1.46 -15.93
CA LEU A 73 -12.98 1.93 -15.55
C LEU A 73 -11.90 0.92 -15.99
N ILE A 74 -12.16 -0.38 -15.77
CA ILE A 74 -11.22 -1.47 -16.09
C ILE A 74 -11.11 -1.73 -17.61
N SER A 75 -12.20 -1.56 -18.36
CA SER A 75 -12.31 -1.97 -19.77
C SER A 75 -11.75 -0.95 -20.78
N GLY A 76 -10.92 0.01 -20.35
CA GLY A 76 -10.34 0.98 -21.29
C GLY A 76 -9.40 2.03 -20.70
N TYR A 77 -9.38 2.23 -19.38
CA TYR A 77 -8.63 3.32 -18.76
C TYR A 77 -7.60 2.87 -17.74
N VAL A 78 -7.79 1.72 -17.09
CA VAL A 78 -6.82 1.16 -16.15
C VAL A 78 -6.90 -0.36 -16.08
N THR A 79 -5.77 -1.04 -16.04
CA THR A 79 -5.73 -2.43 -15.58
C THR A 79 -5.66 -2.42 -14.05
N ALA A 80 -6.62 -3.05 -13.38
CA ALA A 80 -6.63 -3.10 -11.92
C ALA A 80 -5.30 -3.70 -11.41
N PRO A 81 -4.49 -2.93 -10.66
CA PRO A 81 -3.19 -3.39 -10.18
C PRO A 81 -3.38 -4.48 -9.14
N ARG A 82 -2.38 -5.37 -9.01
CA ARG A 82 -2.35 -6.33 -7.90
C ARG A 82 -2.45 -5.58 -6.57
N ASN A 83 -3.30 -6.05 -5.68
CA ASN A 83 -3.38 -5.57 -4.31
C ASN A 83 -2.56 -6.46 -3.36
N LEU A 84 -2.41 -6.05 -2.10
CA LEU A 84 -1.86 -6.89 -1.04
C LEU A 84 -2.67 -8.18 -0.90
N ASP A 85 -1.99 -9.27 -0.60
CA ASP A 85 -2.64 -10.57 -0.44
C ASP A 85 -3.68 -10.51 0.69
N GLY A 86 -4.92 -10.94 0.41
CA GLY A 86 -6.06 -10.81 1.33
C GLY A 86 -6.83 -9.49 1.23
N MET A 87 -6.45 -8.59 0.32
CA MET A 87 -7.10 -7.30 0.08
C MET A 87 -7.66 -7.16 -1.34
N ALA A 88 -8.68 -6.33 -1.49
CA ALA A 88 -9.35 -5.98 -2.74
C ALA A 88 -9.43 -4.47 -2.93
N TRP A 89 -9.49 -4.04 -4.19
CA TRP A 89 -9.71 -2.64 -4.52
C TRP A 89 -11.19 -2.31 -4.55
N SER A 90 -11.52 -1.16 -3.99
CA SER A 90 -12.85 -0.57 -3.97
C SER A 90 -12.81 0.88 -4.46
N TYR A 91 -13.93 1.35 -4.97
CA TYR A 91 -14.10 2.71 -5.46
C TYR A 91 -15.46 3.28 -5.03
N GLY A 92 -15.48 4.57 -4.73
CA GLY A 92 -16.69 5.31 -4.44
C GLY A 92 -16.59 6.78 -4.80
N THR A 93 -17.74 7.44 -4.83
CA THR A 93 -17.87 8.86 -5.22
C THR A 93 -18.40 9.77 -4.12
N GLN A 94 -18.84 9.20 -2.99
CA GLN A 94 -19.35 9.93 -1.84
C GLN A 94 -18.48 9.69 -0.60
N PRO A 95 -18.16 10.72 0.19
CA PRO A 95 -18.46 12.15 -0.02
C PRO A 95 -17.60 12.81 -1.11
N ARG A 96 -16.54 12.14 -1.58
CA ARG A 96 -15.66 12.55 -2.67
C ARG A 96 -15.28 11.32 -3.49
N THR A 97 -14.74 11.49 -4.69
CA THR A 97 -14.12 10.38 -5.43
C THR A 97 -12.96 9.80 -4.62
N TRP A 98 -12.99 8.49 -4.37
CA TRP A 98 -11.95 7.79 -3.64
C TRP A 98 -11.70 6.40 -4.20
N VAL A 99 -10.50 5.90 -3.93
CA VAL A 99 -10.09 4.51 -4.14
C VAL A 99 -9.67 3.94 -2.80
N CYS A 100 -10.00 2.70 -2.53
CA CYS A 100 -9.74 2.06 -1.26
C CYS A 100 -9.18 0.66 -1.45
N SER A 101 -8.12 0.32 -0.71
CA SER A 101 -7.69 -1.05 -0.52
C SER A 101 -8.29 -1.56 0.78
N PHE A 102 -9.06 -2.65 0.74
CA PHE A 102 -9.69 -3.19 1.92
C PHE A 102 -9.54 -4.70 2.03
N GLY A 103 -9.45 -5.21 3.25
CA GLY A 103 -9.38 -6.65 3.49
C GLY A 103 -8.65 -6.99 4.77
N SER A 104 -8.37 -8.29 4.94
CA SER A 104 -7.75 -8.82 6.14
C SER A 104 -6.22 -8.76 6.01
N VAL A 105 -5.55 -8.16 6.98
CA VAL A 105 -4.09 -7.97 6.99
C VAL A 105 -3.45 -8.67 8.17
N THR A 106 -2.26 -9.20 7.93
CA THR A 106 -1.34 -9.70 8.94
C THR A 106 -0.64 -8.55 9.68
N GLU A 107 -0.02 -8.84 10.83
CA GLU A 107 0.74 -7.84 11.59
C GLU A 107 1.85 -7.18 10.75
N ASN A 108 2.53 -7.96 9.90
CA ASN A 108 3.58 -7.42 9.03
C ASN A 108 3.00 -6.48 7.96
N GLN A 109 1.85 -6.84 7.38
CA GLN A 109 1.14 -5.99 6.43
C GLN A 109 0.66 -4.69 7.09
N TRP A 110 0.10 -4.77 8.29
CA TRP A 110 -0.28 -3.60 9.08
C TRP A 110 0.91 -2.64 9.29
N LYS A 111 2.05 -3.15 9.75
CA LYS A 111 3.26 -2.32 9.96
C LYS A 111 3.75 -1.66 8.66
N GLY A 112 3.63 -2.33 7.53
CA GLY A 112 3.96 -1.75 6.22
C GLY A 112 2.97 -0.67 5.77
N ILE A 113 1.67 -0.87 6.02
CA ILE A 113 0.62 0.13 5.75
C ILE A 113 0.84 1.38 6.61
N VAL A 114 1.10 1.21 7.92
CA VAL A 114 1.39 2.33 8.82
C VAL A 114 2.61 3.12 8.34
N ALA A 115 3.70 2.43 7.96
CA ALA A 115 4.89 3.09 7.42
C ALA A 115 4.63 3.82 6.08
N PHE A 116 3.69 3.31 5.27
CA PHE A 116 3.25 4.00 4.05
C PHE A 116 2.48 5.29 4.37
N LEU A 117 1.57 5.25 5.35
CA LEU A 117 0.80 6.41 5.82
C LEU A 117 1.71 7.49 6.41
N GLU A 118 2.66 7.10 7.27
CA GLU A 118 3.65 8.03 7.84
C GLU A 118 4.52 8.69 6.76
N GLY A 119 4.70 8.02 5.62
CA GLY A 119 5.44 8.53 4.49
C GLY A 119 4.62 9.37 3.50
N ASP A 120 3.29 9.48 3.66
CA ASP A 120 2.44 10.31 2.81
C ASP A 120 2.38 11.75 3.33
N SER A 121 3.11 12.65 2.67
CA SER A 121 3.07 14.09 2.97
C SER A 121 1.87 14.81 2.33
N THR A 122 1.09 14.12 1.50
CA THR A 122 -0.01 14.76 0.76
C THR A 122 -1.31 14.84 1.57
N GLY A 123 -1.42 14.05 2.65
CA GLY A 123 -2.65 13.95 3.45
C GLY A 123 -3.84 13.38 2.67
N ARG A 124 -3.57 12.70 1.54
CA ARG A 124 -4.59 12.14 0.65
C ARG A 124 -4.82 10.67 0.91
N VAL A 125 -3.95 10.01 1.66
CA VAL A 125 -4.12 8.64 2.11
C VAL A 125 -4.57 8.64 3.58
N GLY A 126 -5.52 7.79 3.92
CA GLY A 126 -5.89 7.48 5.29
C GLY A 126 -6.09 6.00 5.52
N MET A 127 -6.40 5.67 6.76
CA MET A 127 -6.69 4.32 7.18
C MET A 127 -7.77 4.30 8.26
N SER A 128 -8.72 3.40 8.07
CA SER A 128 -9.83 3.14 8.96
C SER A 128 -10.01 1.63 9.18
N THR A 129 -10.67 1.28 10.27
CA THR A 129 -11.14 -0.09 10.58
C THR A 129 -12.65 -0.23 10.35
N SER A 130 -13.35 0.85 9.97
CA SER A 130 -14.80 0.89 9.84
C SER A 130 -15.28 0.73 8.38
N SER A 131 -14.77 1.56 7.46
CA SER A 131 -15.19 1.55 6.06
C SER A 131 -14.25 2.34 5.14
N CYS A 132 -14.34 2.07 3.83
CA CYS A 132 -13.67 2.87 2.79
C CYS A 132 -14.20 4.30 2.65
N ALA A 133 -15.42 4.56 3.13
CA ALA A 133 -16.09 5.86 3.08
C ALA A 133 -15.89 6.68 4.37
N ASP A 134 -14.92 6.30 5.21
CA ASP A 134 -14.64 6.98 6.47
C ASP A 134 -13.75 8.20 6.24
N PHE A 135 -14.39 9.34 5.99
CA PHE A 135 -13.76 10.64 5.76
C PHE A 135 -14.12 11.64 6.87
N ASN A 136 -13.23 12.59 7.10
CA ASN A 136 -13.49 13.77 7.92
C ASN A 136 -14.53 14.69 7.23
N PRO A 137 -15.14 15.64 7.97
CA PRO A 137 -16.10 16.59 7.39
C PRO A 137 -15.53 17.45 6.26
N ASP A 138 -14.21 17.66 6.24
CA ASP A 138 -13.49 18.38 5.19
C ASP A 138 -13.19 17.52 3.94
N GLY A 139 -13.60 16.25 3.95
CA GLY A 139 -13.38 15.29 2.87
C GLY A 139 -11.98 14.68 2.85
N SER A 140 -11.14 14.94 3.85
CA SER A 140 -9.87 14.23 4.03
C SER A 140 -10.11 12.82 4.58
N PRO A 141 -9.31 11.81 4.17
CA PRO A 141 -9.36 10.48 4.77
C PRO A 141 -9.18 10.53 6.29
N LYS A 142 -9.99 9.78 7.05
CA LYS A 142 -9.65 9.56 8.46
C LYS A 142 -8.42 8.69 8.58
N THR A 143 -7.57 9.04 9.53
CA THR A 143 -6.40 8.24 9.88
C THR A 143 -6.48 7.95 11.37
N SER A 144 -6.88 6.72 11.71
CA SER A 144 -6.88 6.24 13.09
C SER A 144 -6.10 4.93 13.17
N PRO A 145 -4.76 4.99 13.26
CA PRO A 145 -3.90 3.82 13.26
C PRO A 145 -3.80 3.21 14.66
N GLU A 146 -4.93 3.06 15.36
CA GLU A 146 -4.94 2.29 16.60
C GLU A 146 -4.44 0.88 16.29
N THR A 147 -3.34 0.48 16.92
CA THR A 147 -2.72 -0.81 16.65
C THR A 147 -3.68 -1.91 17.12
N PRO A 148 -4.13 -2.81 16.22
CA PRO A 148 -5.03 -3.88 16.58
C PRO A 148 -4.40 -4.81 17.62
N VAL A 149 -5.21 -5.23 18.59
CA VAL A 149 -4.80 -6.19 19.63
C VAL A 149 -4.72 -7.62 19.12
N THR A 150 -5.37 -7.92 17.99
CA THR A 150 -5.40 -9.24 17.37
C THR A 150 -5.19 -9.14 15.86
N PHE A 151 -4.52 -10.14 15.30
CA PHE A 151 -4.33 -10.34 13.86
C PHE A 151 -4.79 -11.75 13.46
N PRO A 152 -5.27 -11.94 12.22
CA PRO A 152 -5.43 -10.93 11.19
C PRO A 152 -6.61 -9.98 11.47
N THR A 153 -6.53 -8.77 10.93
CA THR A 153 -7.53 -7.71 11.18
C THR A 153 -7.97 -7.06 9.88
N THR A 154 -9.22 -6.61 9.81
CA THR A 154 -9.75 -5.95 8.62
C THR A 154 -9.41 -4.47 8.65
N VAL A 155 -8.85 -3.97 7.55
CA VAL A 155 -8.46 -2.57 7.41
C VAL A 155 -8.92 -2.02 6.07
N PHE A 156 -9.11 -0.70 6.05
CA PHE A 156 -9.52 0.08 4.90
C PHE A 156 -8.50 1.19 4.70
N VAL A 157 -7.70 1.11 3.65
CA VAL A 157 -6.71 2.14 3.29
C VAL A 157 -7.30 2.93 2.13
N ASN A 158 -7.68 4.18 2.37
CA ASN A 158 -8.39 5.01 1.41
C ASN A 158 -7.50 6.13 0.86
N PHE A 159 -7.69 6.45 -0.42
CA PHE A 159 -7.03 7.53 -1.13
C PHE A 159 -8.08 8.47 -1.73
N ALA A 160 -8.05 9.75 -1.34
CA ALA A 160 -8.92 10.79 -1.87
C ALA A 160 -8.40 11.32 -3.22
N ILE A 161 -9.27 11.34 -4.24
CA ILE A 161 -8.97 11.80 -5.61
C ILE A 161 -9.35 13.28 -5.81
#